data_AF-A0A9D8H2K8-F1
#
_entry.id   AF-A0A9D8H2K8-F1
#
_cell.length_a   1.000
_cell.length_b   1.000
_cell.length_c   1.000
_cell.angle_alpha   90.00
_cell.angle_beta   90.00
_cell.angle_gamma   90.00
#
_symmetry.space_group_name_H-M   'P 1'
#
loop_
_entity.id
_entity.type
_entity.pdbx_description
1 polymer ?
#
loop_
_entity_poly.entity_id
_entity_poly.type
_entity_poly.pdbx_seq_one_letter_code
_entity_poly.pdbx_strand_id
1 'polypeptide(L)'
;MFESRFLDFFTRVHPAMPAVVFVPVVAATVWLVLDAGLAAGTSALLVLAGVVIWTPTEYWLHRLVFHWRPRFRGGDRLHFMIHGVHHDHPNDAMRLVMPPAASIPLAALFFGLFVLVFGTPHAYPLFAGFIIGYLFYDYMHYYVHHRTPKTRMGRKLREQHMRHHFQDHHYGFGVSSPLWDVVFRTVPRVRRAEEPAPRQTEDA
;
A
#
# COMPACT_ATOMS: atom_id res chain seq x y z
N MET A 1 11.86 -3.15 -20.16
CA MET A 1 12.30 -3.87 -18.93
C MET A 1 13.82 -3.82 -18.87
N PHE A 2 14.42 -3.81 -17.68
CA PHE A 2 15.87 -3.72 -17.51
C PHE A 2 16.63 -4.68 -18.43
N GLU A 3 17.73 -4.22 -19.04
CA GLU A 3 18.62 -5.10 -19.82
C GLU A 3 19.23 -6.22 -18.95
N SER A 4 19.32 -5.98 -17.64
CA SER A 4 19.78 -6.95 -16.65
C SER A 4 18.64 -7.84 -16.16
N ARG A 5 18.77 -9.16 -16.39
CA ARG A 5 17.87 -10.18 -15.83
C ARG A 5 17.84 -10.16 -14.29
N PHE A 6 18.94 -9.76 -13.67
CA PHE A 6 19.05 -9.62 -12.21
C PHE A 6 18.13 -8.52 -11.70
N LEU A 7 18.09 -7.36 -12.36
CA LEU A 7 17.19 -6.26 -11.95
C LEU A 7 15.72 -6.59 -12.25
N ASP A 8 15.42 -7.26 -13.36
CA ASP A 8 14.04 -7.68 -13.66
C ASP A 8 13.50 -8.67 -12.61
N PHE A 9 14.35 -9.55 -12.09
CA PHE A 9 13.98 -10.48 -11.01
C PHE A 9 13.45 -9.75 -9.78
N PHE A 10 14.09 -8.66 -9.33
CA PHE A 10 13.62 -7.89 -8.17
C PHE A 10 12.33 -7.09 -8.42
N THR A 11 11.91 -6.96 -9.67
CA THR A 11 10.59 -6.36 -9.99
C THR A 11 9.46 -7.37 -10.00
N ARG A 12 9.74 -8.66 -9.92
CA ARG A 12 8.74 -9.73 -9.95
C ARG A 12 8.67 -10.43 -8.60
N VAL A 13 7.55 -10.26 -7.92
CA VAL A 13 7.30 -10.72 -6.56
C VAL A 13 6.03 -11.56 -6.58
N HIS A 14 6.13 -12.83 -6.18
CA HIS A 14 4.94 -13.68 -6.08
C HIS A 14 3.97 -13.11 -5.03
N PRO A 15 2.65 -13.10 -5.25
CA PRO A 15 1.69 -12.51 -4.31
C PRO A 15 1.73 -13.11 -2.89
N ALA A 16 2.25 -14.34 -2.73
CA ALA A 16 2.44 -14.95 -1.41
C ALA A 16 3.67 -14.44 -0.63
N MET A 17 4.62 -13.77 -1.30
CA MET A 17 5.87 -13.34 -0.67
C MET A 17 5.69 -12.45 0.55
N PRO A 18 4.77 -11.45 0.56
CA PRO A 18 4.51 -10.67 1.77
C PRO A 18 4.12 -11.56 2.97
N ALA A 19 3.26 -12.57 2.78
CA ALA A 19 2.92 -13.48 3.87
C ALA A 19 4.09 -14.35 4.30
N VAL A 20 4.83 -14.93 3.35
CA VAL A 20 6.02 -15.77 3.64
C VAL A 20 7.04 -15.01 4.49
N VAL A 21 7.25 -13.71 4.20
CA VAL A 21 8.19 -12.88 4.95
C VAL A 21 7.61 -12.45 6.30
N PHE A 22 6.38 -11.94 6.33
CA PHE A 22 5.90 -11.20 7.49
C PHE A 22 5.00 -11.98 8.45
N VAL A 23 4.39 -13.09 8.04
CA VAL A 23 3.65 -13.96 8.99
C VAL A 23 4.59 -14.54 10.06
N PRO A 24 5.80 -15.04 9.73
CA PRO A 24 6.76 -15.45 10.75
C PRO A 24 7.19 -14.30 11.67
N VAL A 25 7.34 -13.08 11.14
CA VAL A 25 7.66 -11.89 11.94
C VAL A 25 6.56 -11.57 12.94
N VAL A 26 5.29 -11.60 12.52
CA VAL A 26 4.14 -11.43 13.42
C VAL A 26 4.07 -12.54 14.46
N ALA A 27 4.33 -13.79 14.08
CA ALA A 27 4.35 -14.91 15.03
C ALA A 27 5.47 -14.74 16.09
N ALA A 28 6.66 -14.31 15.67
CA ALA A 28 7.78 -14.05 16.56
C ALA A 28 7.49 -12.89 17.53
N THR A 29 6.88 -11.80 17.06
CA THR A 29 6.52 -10.67 17.94
C THR A 29 5.40 -11.04 18.91
N VAL A 30 4.42 -11.84 18.49
CA VAL A 30 3.40 -12.39 19.39
C VAL A 30 4.04 -13.28 20.46
N TRP A 31 5.01 -14.13 20.10
CA TRP A 31 5.75 -14.92 21.08
C TRP A 31 6.49 -14.04 22.10
N LEU A 32 7.17 -12.98 21.65
CA LEU A 32 7.83 -12.00 22.53
C LEU A 32 6.86 -11.26 23.45
N VAL A 33 5.62 -11.00 23.01
CA VAL A 33 4.56 -10.42 23.86
C VAL A 33 4.18 -11.36 24.98
N LEU A 34 4.03 -12.65 24.67
CA LEU A 34 3.68 -13.69 25.64
C LEU A 34 4.81 -13.91 26.64
N ASP A 35 6.05 -14.01 26.16
CA ASP A 35 7.25 -14.16 27.00
C ASP A 35 7.43 -12.98 27.96
N ALA A 36 7.18 -11.76 27.49
CA ALA A 36 7.24 -10.55 28.32
C ALA A 36 6.10 -10.42 29.34
N GLY A 37 5.11 -11.32 29.35
CA GLY A 37 4.02 -11.32 30.32
C GLY A 37 3.08 -10.10 30.22
N LEU A 38 2.99 -9.47 29.05
CA LEU A 38 2.09 -8.32 28.86
C LEU A 38 0.62 -8.72 29.00
N ALA A 39 -0.14 -7.92 29.75
CA ALA A 39 -1.57 -8.13 29.93
C ALA A 39 -2.31 -8.16 28.58
N ALA A 40 -3.18 -9.16 28.39
CA ALA A 40 -3.87 -9.40 27.11
C ALA A 40 -4.65 -8.17 26.61
N GLY A 41 -5.30 -7.42 27.52
CA GLY A 41 -6.01 -6.19 27.17
C GLY A 41 -5.10 -5.09 26.61
N THR A 42 -3.95 -4.88 27.24
CA THR A 42 -2.93 -3.93 26.77
C THR A 42 -2.37 -4.36 25.42
N SER A 43 -2.06 -5.65 25.26
CA SER A 43 -1.58 -6.21 24.00
C SER A 43 -2.59 -6.03 22.87
N ALA A 44 -3.87 -6.32 23.11
CA ALA A 44 -4.93 -6.13 22.12
C ALA A 44 -5.11 -4.66 21.71
N LEU A 45 -5.06 -3.73 22.66
CA LEU A 45 -5.15 -2.30 22.39
C LEU A 45 -3.96 -1.80 21.55
N LEU A 46 -2.74 -2.27 21.86
CA LEU A 46 -1.54 -1.89 21.10
C LEU A 46 -1.53 -2.49 19.69
N VAL A 47 -2.00 -3.73 19.51
CA VAL A 47 -2.21 -4.31 18.17
C VAL A 47 -3.20 -3.45 17.36
N LEU A 48 -4.34 -3.07 17.96
CA LEU A 48 -5.31 -2.19 17.31
C LEU A 48 -4.69 -0.83 16.96
N ALA A 49 -3.91 -0.24 17.88
CA ALA A 49 -3.20 1.00 17.64
C ALA A 49 -2.21 0.86 16.47
N GLY A 50 -1.49 -0.25 16.37
CA GLY A 50 -0.61 -0.55 15.24
C GLY A 50 -1.35 -0.58 13.90
N VAL A 51 -2.52 -1.24 13.84
CA VAL A 51 -3.39 -1.24 12.66
C VAL A 51 -3.85 0.18 12.31
N VAL A 52 -4.25 0.97 13.31
CA VAL A 52 -4.66 2.36 13.10
C VAL A 52 -3.51 3.20 12.56
N ILE A 53 -2.30 3.06 13.12
CA ILE A 53 -1.07 3.74 12.68
C ILE A 53 -0.69 3.35 11.24
N TRP A 54 -0.94 2.10 10.84
CA TRP A 54 -0.73 1.69 9.46
C TRP A 54 -1.57 2.54 8.47
N THR A 55 -2.81 2.89 8.79
CA THR A 55 -3.69 3.57 7.82
C THR A 55 -3.18 4.95 7.33
N PRO A 56 -2.69 5.89 8.17
CA PRO A 56 -2.05 7.10 7.66
C PRO A 56 -0.69 6.79 7.03
N THR A 57 0.03 5.78 7.51
CA THR A 57 1.32 5.38 6.92
C THR A 57 1.13 4.90 5.48
N GLU A 58 0.12 4.08 5.20
CA GLU A 58 -0.27 3.69 3.85
C GLU A 58 -0.44 4.91 2.96
N TYR A 59 -1.28 5.85 3.38
CA TYR A 59 -1.57 7.07 2.62
C TYR A 59 -0.31 7.88 2.32
N TRP A 60 0.53 8.12 3.33
CA TRP A 60 1.72 8.94 3.17
C TRP A 60 2.85 8.23 2.42
N LEU A 61 3.03 6.93 2.61
CA LEU A 61 3.98 6.15 1.81
C LEU A 61 3.55 6.16 0.35
N HIS A 62 2.27 5.90 0.06
CA HIS A 62 1.79 5.91 -1.31
C HIS A 62 1.98 7.29 -1.94
N ARG A 63 1.58 8.35 -1.25
CA ARG A 63 1.67 9.73 -1.76
C ARG A 63 3.10 10.27 -1.90
N LEU A 64 3.95 10.09 -0.89
CA LEU A 64 5.24 10.78 -0.79
C LEU A 64 6.45 9.90 -1.09
N VAL A 65 6.32 8.58 -1.02
CA VAL A 65 7.44 7.65 -1.24
C VAL A 65 7.24 6.93 -2.57
N PHE A 66 6.07 6.32 -2.79
CA PHE A 66 5.81 5.54 -3.98
C PHE A 66 5.67 6.43 -5.23
N HIS A 67 5.04 7.59 -5.11
CA HIS A 67 4.94 8.59 -6.18
C HIS A 67 6.10 9.58 -6.24
N TRP A 68 7.15 9.41 -5.42
CA TRP A 68 8.34 10.27 -5.49
C TRP A 68 9.25 9.86 -6.64
N ARG A 69 9.69 10.86 -7.42
CA ARG A 69 10.66 10.72 -8.53
C ARG A 69 11.96 11.44 -8.17
N PRO A 70 12.96 10.72 -7.63
CA PRO A 70 14.22 11.32 -7.20
C PRO A 70 15.05 11.82 -8.39
N ARG A 71 15.67 13.00 -8.26
CA ARG A 71 16.48 13.63 -9.34
C ARG A 71 17.95 13.21 -9.38
N PHE A 72 18.37 12.24 -8.58
CA PHE A 72 19.77 11.75 -8.56
C PHE A 72 19.99 10.62 -9.58
N ARG A 73 21.25 10.32 -9.91
CA ARG A 73 21.61 9.22 -10.84
C ARG A 73 21.05 7.88 -10.35
N GLY A 74 20.12 7.29 -11.10
CA GLY A 74 19.45 6.05 -10.73
C GLY A 74 18.12 6.23 -9.99
N GLY A 75 17.69 7.47 -9.71
CA GLY A 75 16.42 7.78 -9.05
C GLY A 75 15.21 7.24 -9.81
N ASP A 76 15.19 7.36 -11.14
CA ASP A 76 14.10 6.82 -11.97
C ASP A 76 13.99 5.29 -11.86
N ARG A 77 15.13 4.59 -11.74
CA ARG A 77 15.13 3.13 -11.54
C ARG A 77 14.57 2.77 -10.17
N LEU A 78 14.92 3.54 -9.13
CA LEU A 78 14.39 3.35 -7.79
C LEU A 78 12.86 3.56 -7.77
N HIS A 79 12.37 4.67 -8.32
CA HIS A 79 10.94 4.93 -8.45
C HIS A 79 10.23 3.81 -9.21
N PHE A 80 10.81 3.38 -10.34
CA PHE A 80 10.26 2.31 -11.16
C PHE A 80 10.16 0.99 -10.37
N MET A 81 11.20 0.58 -9.64
CA MET A 81 11.19 -0.67 -8.87
C MET A 81 10.18 -0.64 -7.71
N ILE A 82 9.98 0.51 -7.07
CA ILE A 82 9.08 0.62 -5.91
C ILE A 82 7.61 0.66 -6.34
N HIS A 83 7.28 1.45 -7.37
CA HIS A 83 5.88 1.68 -7.74
C HIS A 83 5.64 1.97 -9.22
N GLY A 84 6.58 2.59 -9.93
CA GLY A 84 6.39 2.92 -11.35
C GLY A 84 6.10 1.69 -12.23
N VAL A 85 6.74 0.56 -11.94
CA VAL A 85 6.51 -0.71 -12.66
C VAL A 85 5.06 -1.19 -12.54
N HIS A 86 4.43 -0.93 -11.39
CA HIS A 86 3.04 -1.30 -11.16
C HIS A 86 2.10 -0.40 -11.96
N HIS A 87 2.37 0.91 -12.04
CA HIS A 87 1.61 1.83 -12.89
C HIS A 87 1.73 1.50 -14.38
N ASP A 88 2.91 1.08 -14.85
CA ASP A 88 3.13 0.70 -16.24
C ASP A 88 2.50 -0.68 -16.58
N HIS A 89 2.43 -1.58 -15.60
CA HIS A 89 1.92 -2.94 -15.77
C HIS A 89 0.88 -3.32 -14.69
N PRO A 90 -0.27 -2.60 -14.60
CA PRO A 90 -1.21 -2.75 -13.50
C PRO A 90 -1.94 -4.11 -13.45
N ASN A 91 -1.88 -4.89 -14.53
CA ASN A 91 -2.46 -6.22 -14.63
C ASN A 91 -1.43 -7.36 -14.47
N ASP A 92 -0.14 -7.05 -14.28
CA ASP A 92 0.87 -8.07 -14.00
C ASP A 92 0.84 -8.44 -12.52
N ALA A 93 0.33 -9.64 -12.23
CA ALA A 93 0.20 -10.19 -10.88
C ALA A 93 1.53 -10.26 -10.12
N MET A 94 2.66 -10.30 -10.80
CA MET A 94 3.98 -10.37 -10.18
C MET A 94 4.58 -8.98 -9.91
N ARG A 95 3.98 -7.88 -10.39
CA ARG A 95 4.52 -6.52 -10.27
C ARG A 95 3.61 -5.60 -9.47
N LEU A 96 2.91 -6.14 -8.48
CA LEU A 96 1.93 -5.41 -7.67
C LEU A 96 2.33 -5.31 -6.21
N VAL A 97 2.57 -6.45 -5.56
CA VAL A 97 2.90 -6.47 -4.13
C VAL A 97 4.27 -5.86 -3.88
N MET A 98 4.45 -5.24 -2.70
CA MET A 98 5.69 -4.54 -2.41
C MET A 98 6.88 -5.52 -2.38
N PRO A 99 7.98 -5.25 -3.10
CA PRO A 99 9.13 -6.14 -3.11
C PRO A 99 9.80 -6.22 -1.73
N PRO A 100 10.30 -7.40 -1.32
CA PRO A 100 11.00 -7.58 -0.05
C PRO A 100 12.15 -6.58 0.15
N ALA A 101 12.84 -6.22 -0.93
CA ALA A 101 13.92 -5.23 -0.91
C ALA A 101 13.47 -3.82 -0.47
N ALA A 102 12.19 -3.48 -0.62
CA ALA A 102 11.60 -2.23 -0.12
C ALA A 102 10.88 -2.45 1.21
N SER A 103 10.12 -3.53 1.35
CA SER A 103 9.28 -3.77 2.52
C SER A 103 10.08 -4.09 3.78
N ILE A 104 11.19 -4.84 3.69
CA ILE A 104 12.01 -5.22 4.85
C ILE A 104 12.72 -4.00 5.47
N PRO A 105 13.40 -3.12 4.70
CA PRO A 105 13.98 -1.90 5.27
C PRO A 105 12.94 -0.98 5.92
N LEU A 106 11.77 -0.81 5.30
CA LEU A 106 10.69 -0.03 5.89
C LEU A 106 10.18 -0.66 7.19
N ALA A 107 9.98 -1.98 7.22
CA ALA A 107 9.57 -2.69 8.42
C ALA A 107 10.60 -2.55 9.55
N ALA A 108 11.89 -2.67 9.25
CA ALA A 108 12.96 -2.47 10.22
C ALA A 108 13.00 -1.02 10.76
N LEU A 109 12.82 -0.03 9.88
CA LEU A 109 12.72 1.38 10.27
C LEU A 109 11.56 1.61 11.24
N PHE A 110 10.35 1.16 10.89
CA PHE A 110 9.18 1.34 11.75
C PHE A 110 9.28 0.56 13.06
N PHE A 111 9.84 -0.65 13.05
CA PHE A 111 10.13 -1.37 14.28
C PHE A 111 11.08 -0.59 15.19
N GLY A 112 12.18 -0.06 14.64
CA GLY A 112 13.11 0.80 15.38
C GLY A 112 12.44 2.05 15.95
N LEU A 113 11.56 2.69 15.18
CA LEU A 113 10.79 3.84 15.67
C LEU A 113 9.82 3.46 16.80
N PHE A 114 9.16 2.30 16.72
CA PHE A 114 8.28 1.85 17.79
C PHE A 114 9.04 1.49 19.06
N VAL A 115 10.21 0.85 18.93
CA VAL A 115 11.10 0.62 20.08
C VAL A 115 11.57 1.95 20.68
N LEU A 116 11.95 2.91 19.85
CA LEU A 116 12.41 4.23 20.31
C LEU A 116 11.32 5.01 21.06
N VAL A 117 10.08 4.99 20.57
CA VAL A 117 8.98 5.80 21.11
C VAL A 117 8.25 5.10 22.26
N PHE A 118 7.99 3.80 22.17
CA PHE A 118 7.17 3.06 23.12
C PHE A 118 7.95 2.10 24.03
N GLY A 119 9.21 1.82 23.69
CA GLY A 119 10.05 0.86 24.41
C GLY A 119 9.58 -0.59 24.25
N THR A 120 10.44 -1.52 24.65
CA THR A 120 10.08 -2.93 24.80
C THR A 120 9.54 -3.19 26.20
N PRO A 121 8.47 -4.00 26.37
CA PRO A 121 7.87 -4.89 25.37
C PRO A 121 6.71 -4.27 24.54
N HIS A 122 6.28 -3.04 24.80
CA HIS A 122 5.11 -2.41 24.15
C HIS A 122 5.25 -2.22 22.62
N ALA A 123 6.47 -2.13 22.11
CA ALA A 123 6.74 -2.07 20.68
C ALA A 123 6.34 -3.36 19.93
N TYR A 124 6.39 -4.53 20.57
CA TYR A 124 6.09 -5.81 19.92
C TYR A 124 4.63 -5.95 19.45
N PRO A 125 3.60 -5.75 20.29
CA PRO A 125 2.21 -5.85 19.84
C PRO A 125 1.84 -4.71 18.89
N LEU A 126 2.41 -3.51 19.07
CA LEU A 126 2.19 -2.38 18.18
C LEU A 126 2.74 -2.66 16.78
N PHE A 127 3.96 -3.20 16.69
CA PHE A 127 4.54 -3.62 15.42
C PHE A 127 3.78 -4.79 14.78
N ALA A 128 3.32 -5.76 15.57
CA ALA A 128 2.48 -6.85 15.06
C ALA A 128 1.22 -6.31 14.38
N GLY A 129 0.51 -5.39 15.04
CA GLY A 129 -0.66 -4.71 14.46
C GLY A 129 -0.34 -3.92 13.20
N PHE A 130 0.78 -3.20 13.20
CA PHE A 130 1.24 -2.43 12.04
C PHE A 130 1.51 -3.34 10.82
N ILE A 131 2.19 -4.47 11.02
CA ILE A 131 2.45 -5.46 9.94
C ILE A 131 1.17 -6.15 9.48
N ILE A 132 0.21 -6.42 10.38
CA ILE A 132 -1.12 -6.92 9.99
C ILE A 132 -1.84 -5.91 9.09
N GLY A 133 -1.79 -4.61 9.44
CA GLY A 133 -2.31 -3.53 8.60
C GLY A 133 -1.65 -3.51 7.22
N TYR A 134 -0.32 -3.61 7.16
CA TYR A 134 0.43 -3.72 5.91
C TYR A 134 -0.02 -4.90 5.03
N LEU A 135 -0.09 -6.11 5.60
CA LEU A 135 -0.53 -7.28 4.86
C LEU A 135 -1.95 -7.12 4.34
N PHE A 136 -2.85 -6.57 5.17
CA PHE A 136 -4.22 -6.26 4.73
C PHE A 136 -4.23 -5.29 3.55
N TYR A 137 -3.44 -4.22 3.60
CA TYR A 137 -3.27 -3.29 2.49
C TYR A 137 -2.79 -3.99 1.22
N ASP A 138 -1.71 -4.77 1.30
CA ASP A 138 -1.06 -5.35 0.12
C ASP A 138 -1.98 -6.37 -0.57
N TYR A 139 -2.71 -7.16 0.23
CA TYR A 139 -3.71 -8.09 -0.29
C TYR A 139 -5.00 -7.42 -0.75
N MET A 140 -5.43 -6.32 -0.12
CA MET A 140 -6.55 -5.53 -0.62
C MET A 140 -6.19 -4.91 -1.97
N HIS A 141 -4.98 -4.36 -2.09
CA HIS A 141 -4.44 -3.82 -3.32
C HIS A 141 -4.44 -4.87 -4.43
N TYR A 142 -3.90 -6.06 -4.14
CA TYR A 142 -3.93 -7.17 -5.08
C TYR A 142 -5.34 -7.57 -5.48
N TYR A 143 -6.26 -7.65 -4.51
CA TYR A 143 -7.66 -7.99 -4.71
C TYR A 143 -8.37 -7.00 -5.63
N VAL A 144 -8.20 -5.69 -5.42
CA VAL A 144 -8.87 -4.66 -6.23
C VAL A 144 -8.34 -4.57 -7.66
N HIS A 145 -7.14 -5.10 -7.96
CA HIS A 145 -6.66 -5.28 -9.33
C HIS A 145 -7.21 -6.56 -9.96
N HIS A 146 -7.07 -7.70 -9.28
CA HIS A 146 -7.22 -9.02 -9.91
C HIS A 146 -8.59 -9.66 -9.72
N ARG A 147 -9.47 -9.08 -8.91
CA ARG A 147 -10.81 -9.63 -8.62
C ARG A 147 -11.87 -8.55 -8.66
N THR A 148 -13.11 -8.94 -8.97
CA THR A 148 -14.27 -8.04 -8.95
C THR A 148 -14.94 -8.08 -7.58
N PRO A 149 -14.88 -7.00 -6.77
CA PRO A 149 -15.48 -7.02 -5.44
C PRO A 149 -17.00 -7.12 -5.49
N LYS A 150 -17.56 -7.96 -4.62
CA LYS A 150 -19.02 -8.18 -4.56
C LYS A 150 -19.75 -7.24 -3.61
N THR A 151 -19.05 -6.62 -2.67
CA THR A 151 -19.64 -5.67 -1.72
C THR A 151 -19.66 -4.26 -2.29
N ARG A 152 -20.61 -3.42 -1.82
CA ARG A 152 -20.68 -2.00 -2.22
C ARG A 152 -19.39 -1.25 -1.89
N MET A 153 -18.85 -1.51 -0.69
CA MET A 153 -17.60 -0.89 -0.25
C MET A 153 -16.42 -1.33 -1.11
N GLY A 154 -16.26 -2.64 -1.37
CA GLY A 154 -15.18 -3.14 -2.20
C GLY A 154 -15.24 -2.62 -3.64
N ARG A 155 -16.43 -2.50 -4.23
CA ARG A 155 -16.60 -1.91 -5.57
C ARG A 155 -16.14 -0.45 -5.59
N LYS A 156 -16.48 0.31 -4.56
CA LYS A 156 -16.05 1.71 -4.44
C LYS A 156 -14.54 1.83 -4.29
N LEU A 157 -13.91 0.99 -3.45
CA LEU A 157 -12.45 0.96 -3.32
C LEU A 157 -11.77 0.63 -4.64
N ARG A 158 -12.25 -0.41 -5.35
CA ARG A 158 -11.75 -0.75 -6.68
C ARG A 158 -11.91 0.41 -7.65
N GLU A 159 -13.10 1.02 -7.72
CA GLU A 159 -13.33 2.16 -8.61
C GLU A 159 -12.38 3.33 -8.33
N GLN A 160 -12.22 3.70 -7.06
CA GLN A 160 -11.30 4.78 -6.65
C GLN A 160 -9.86 4.46 -7.06
N HIS A 161 -9.41 3.22 -6.80
CA HIS A 161 -8.07 2.76 -7.14
C HIS A 161 -7.83 2.68 -8.66
N MET A 162 -8.82 2.22 -9.43
CA MET A 162 -8.73 2.23 -10.90
C MET A 162 -8.67 3.66 -11.46
N ARG A 163 -9.35 4.63 -10.84
CA ARG A 163 -9.22 6.04 -11.23
C ARG A 163 -7.83 6.59 -10.93
N HIS A 164 -7.22 6.19 -9.82
CA HIS A 164 -5.82 6.52 -9.53
C HIS A 164 -4.89 6.02 -10.64
N HIS A 165 -5.07 4.77 -11.11
CA HIS A 165 -4.24 4.23 -12.20
C HIS A 165 -4.51 4.87 -13.57
N PHE A 166 -5.78 5.05 -13.94
CA PHE A 166 -6.16 5.31 -15.34
C PHE A 166 -6.68 6.73 -15.60
N GLN A 167 -6.93 7.54 -14.58
CA GLN A 167 -7.40 8.93 -14.75
C GLN A 167 -6.36 9.94 -14.26
N ASP A 168 -6.00 9.89 -12.97
CA ASP A 168 -5.04 10.81 -12.39
C ASP A 168 -4.37 10.20 -11.15
N HIS A 169 -3.08 9.87 -11.27
CA HIS A 169 -2.29 9.29 -10.19
C HIS A 169 -1.89 10.30 -9.10
N HIS A 170 -2.24 11.58 -9.24
CA HIS A 170 -2.06 12.58 -8.18
C HIS A 170 -3.19 12.58 -7.14
N TYR A 171 -4.18 11.69 -7.26
CA TYR A 171 -5.33 11.52 -6.38
C TYR A 171 -5.57 10.03 -6.08
N GLY A 172 -6.23 9.72 -4.96
CA GLY A 172 -6.62 8.35 -4.60
C GLY A 172 -5.47 7.52 -4.04
N PHE A 173 -4.80 8.04 -3.02
CA PHE A 173 -3.66 7.36 -2.40
C PHE A 173 -4.07 6.31 -1.37
N GLY A 174 -5.29 6.38 -0.83
CA GLY A 174 -5.84 5.36 0.06
C GLY A 174 -6.37 4.16 -0.73
N VAL A 175 -5.75 3.00 -0.54
CA VAL A 175 -6.12 1.75 -1.22
C VAL A 175 -7.04 0.91 -0.34
N SER A 176 -6.72 0.78 0.95
CA SER A 176 -7.53 0.04 1.92
C SER A 176 -8.77 0.81 2.38
N SER A 177 -8.69 2.14 2.37
CA SER A 177 -9.75 3.06 2.79
C SER A 177 -9.55 4.46 2.20
N PRO A 178 -10.63 5.16 1.77
CA PRO A 178 -10.54 6.53 1.27
C PRO A 178 -10.48 7.58 2.39
N LEU A 179 -10.39 7.18 3.66
CA LEU A 179 -10.46 8.08 4.82
C LEU A 179 -9.46 9.23 4.69
N TRP A 180 -8.19 8.92 4.44
CA TRP A 180 -7.13 9.93 4.36
C TRP A 180 -7.22 10.78 3.09
N ASP A 181 -7.73 10.23 1.98
CA ASP A 181 -8.05 11.03 0.80
C ASP A 181 -9.15 12.05 1.06
N VAL A 182 -10.14 11.72 1.89
CA VAL A 182 -11.19 12.67 2.29
C VAL A 182 -10.59 13.75 3.20
N VAL A 183 -9.81 13.35 4.22
CA VAL A 183 -9.15 14.27 5.17
C VAL A 183 -8.24 15.26 4.44
N PHE A 184 -7.43 14.79 3.51
CA PHE A 184 -6.44 15.59 2.78
C PHE A 184 -6.92 16.10 1.41
N ARG A 185 -8.20 15.87 1.07
CA ARG A 185 -8.85 16.34 -0.17
C ARG A 185 -8.18 15.84 -1.45
N THR A 186 -7.75 14.58 -1.46
CA THR A 186 -7.15 13.89 -2.60
C THR A 186 -8.05 12.79 -3.18
N VAL A 187 -9.38 12.85 -2.98
CA VAL A 187 -10.32 11.89 -3.59
C VAL A 187 -10.32 12.03 -5.13
N PRO A 188 -10.23 10.92 -5.91
CA PRO A 188 -10.29 10.98 -7.38
C PRO A 188 -11.59 11.58 -7.89
N ARG A 189 -11.48 12.55 -8.80
CA ARG A 189 -12.65 13.18 -9.44
C ARG A 189 -13.39 12.18 -10.32
N VAL A 190 -14.71 12.35 -10.44
CA VAL A 190 -15.47 11.70 -11.51
C VAL A 190 -15.34 12.60 -12.73
N ARG A 191 -14.77 12.11 -13.84
CA ARG A 191 -14.92 12.80 -15.12
C ARG A 191 -16.43 12.84 -15.42
N ARG A 192 -17.05 14.03 -15.48
CA ARG A 192 -18.35 14.17 -16.13
C ARG A 192 -18.15 13.76 -17.59
N ALA A 193 -19.05 12.96 -18.13
CA ALA A 193 -19.11 12.76 -19.57
C ALA A 193 -19.18 14.15 -20.22
N GLU A 194 -18.29 14.43 -21.17
CA GLU A 194 -18.44 15.62 -22.01
C GLU A 194 -19.81 15.53 -22.68
N GLU A 195 -20.60 16.59 -22.55
CA GLU A 195 -21.86 16.74 -23.28
C GLU A 195 -21.52 16.60 -24.77
N PRO A 196 -22.22 15.71 -25.52
CA PRO A 196 -21.97 15.56 -26.94
C PRO A 196 -22.12 16.93 -27.60
N ALA A 197 -21.12 17.33 -28.39
CA ALA A 197 -21.13 18.62 -29.10
C ALA A 197 -22.47 18.79 -29.85
N PRO A 198 -23.08 19.98 -29.81
CA PRO A 198 -24.35 20.22 -30.49
C PRO A 198 -24.20 19.82 -31.96
N ARG A 199 -25.09 18.97 -32.45
CA ARG A 199 -25.14 18.60 -33.87
C ARG A 199 -25.30 19.88 -34.66
N GLN A 200 -24.34 20.19 -35.53
CA GLN A 200 -24.54 21.20 -36.55
C GLN A 200 -25.67 20.69 -37.45
N THR A 201 -26.83 21.32 -37.35
CA THR A 201 -27.86 21.19 -38.37
C THR A 201 -27.31 21.88 -39.61
N GLU A 202 -26.89 21.09 -40.59
CA GLU A 202 -26.73 21.58 -41.96
C GLU A 202 -28.14 21.91 -42.46
N ASP A 203 -28.49 23.19 -42.41
CA ASP A 203 -29.65 23.71 -43.10
C ASP A 203 -29.35 23.69 -44.61
N ALA A 204 -30.15 22.90 -45.33
CA ALA A 204 -30.13 22.71 -46.77
C ALA A 204 -30.95 23.78 -47.49
#